data_AF-A0A3M0WTG7-F1
#
_entry.id   AF-A0A3M0WTG7-F1
#
_cell.length_a   1.000
_cell.length_b   1.000
_cell.length_c   1.000
_cell.angle_alpha   90.00
_cell.angle_beta   90.00
_cell.angle_gamma   90.00
#
_symmetry.space_group_name_H-M   'P 1'
#
loop_
_entity.id
_entity.type
_entity.pdbx_description
1 polymer ?
#
loop_
_entity_poly.entity_id
_entity_poly.type
_entity_poly.pdbx_seq_one_letter_code
_entity_poly.pdbx_strand_id
1 'polypeptide(L)'
;MSYPPEIEPTDLYPIPNLPPQPGAVSPEKVEALRQALNGLFAVVDTTLDFPHPGHVRFRGMFLCDTAVCFDELRARFEQHGFTPLLRHSQVPNRTTVIAMPVVFDPPRSNPWVNLVLFLLTVLSTLFIGATYEVQNAETFNDLLLQIWRGWPFSLSILLILGAHELGHYFAARYHKVPVTLPYFIPMPFTIIGTMGAFIRLKAPVKNRRALMDIGAAGP
;
A
#
# COMPACT_ATOMS: atom_id res chain seq x y z
N MET A 1 3.34 -43.61 -24.74
CA MET A 1 4.26 -42.84 -23.87
C MET A 1 3.54 -41.55 -23.53
N SER A 2 2.80 -41.54 -22.43
CA SER A 2 1.93 -40.42 -22.05
C SER A 2 2.74 -39.47 -21.18
N TYR A 3 2.81 -38.19 -21.56
CA TYR A 3 3.44 -37.16 -20.74
C TYR A 3 2.68 -37.04 -19.40
N PRO A 4 3.38 -36.86 -18.27
CA PRO A 4 2.73 -36.54 -17.00
C PRO A 4 2.08 -35.14 -17.07
N PRO A 5 0.98 -34.92 -16.34
CA PRO A 5 0.33 -33.60 -16.29
C PRO A 5 1.27 -32.54 -15.69
N GLU A 6 1.24 -31.35 -16.27
CA GLU A 6 2.01 -30.19 -15.86
C GLU A 6 1.48 -29.68 -14.51
N ILE A 7 2.30 -29.77 -13.46
CA ILE A 7 1.95 -29.34 -12.10
C ILE A 7 2.02 -27.81 -12.07
N GLU A 8 0.91 -27.14 -11.78
CA GLU A 8 0.91 -25.68 -11.66
C GLU A 8 1.74 -25.24 -10.44
N PRO A 9 2.52 -24.14 -10.53
CA PRO A 9 3.42 -23.68 -9.47
C PRO A 9 2.76 -23.42 -8.10
N THR A 10 1.44 -23.26 -8.07
CA THR A 10 0.63 -23.04 -6.87
C THR A 10 0.56 -24.24 -5.93
N ASP A 11 0.86 -25.45 -6.40
CA ASP A 11 0.82 -26.67 -5.58
C ASP A 11 2.08 -26.86 -4.70
N LEU A 12 3.16 -26.12 -4.98
CA LEU A 12 4.42 -26.27 -4.24
C LEU A 12 4.48 -25.50 -2.91
N TYR A 13 3.61 -24.50 -2.70
CA TYR A 13 3.63 -23.65 -1.51
C TYR A 13 2.23 -23.18 -1.12
N PRO A 14 1.53 -23.85 -0.18
CA PRO A 14 0.26 -23.36 0.32
C PRO A 14 0.48 -22.03 1.05
N ILE A 15 -0.01 -20.93 0.48
CA ILE A 15 0.00 -19.61 1.11
C ILE A 15 -1.07 -19.59 2.20
N PRO A 16 -0.72 -19.48 3.49
CA PRO A 16 -1.71 -19.45 4.56
C PRO A 16 -2.53 -18.16 4.48
N ASN A 17 -3.85 -18.27 4.63
CA ASN A 17 -4.81 -17.15 4.66
C ASN A 17 -4.96 -16.35 3.37
N LEU A 18 -5.05 -17.01 2.21
CA LEU A 18 -5.71 -16.37 1.08
C LEU A 18 -7.16 -16.05 1.50
N PRO A 19 -7.69 -14.83 1.26
CA PRO A 19 -9.14 -14.63 1.29
C PRO A 19 -9.81 -15.73 0.45
N PRO A 20 -11.00 -16.24 0.84
CA PRO A 20 -11.66 -17.32 0.12
C PRO A 20 -11.63 -16.98 -1.37
N GLN A 21 -11.07 -17.89 -2.19
CA GLN A 21 -10.99 -17.65 -3.61
C GLN A 21 -12.39 -17.29 -4.09
N PRO A 22 -12.58 -16.11 -4.68
CA PRO A 22 -13.90 -15.74 -5.15
C PRO A 22 -14.34 -16.84 -6.11
N GLY A 23 -15.48 -17.46 -5.82
CA GLY A 23 -16.08 -18.46 -6.70
C GLY A 23 -16.31 -17.87 -8.09
N ALA A 24 -16.56 -18.75 -9.07
CA ALA A 24 -16.80 -18.36 -10.47
C ALA A 24 -17.67 -17.10 -10.56
N VAL A 25 -17.24 -16.13 -11.37
CA VAL A 25 -17.92 -14.84 -11.45
C VAL A 25 -19.35 -15.04 -11.97
N SER A 26 -20.35 -14.59 -11.20
CA SER A 26 -21.76 -14.64 -11.63
C SER A 26 -21.96 -13.88 -12.96
N PRO A 27 -22.73 -14.42 -13.92
CA PRO A 27 -23.05 -13.75 -15.19
C PRO A 27 -23.61 -12.34 -15.01
N GLU A 28 -24.41 -12.11 -13.96
CA GLU A 28 -24.99 -10.82 -13.63
C GLU A 28 -23.91 -9.76 -13.30
N LYS A 29 -22.86 -10.17 -12.56
CA LYS A 29 -21.73 -9.29 -12.24
C LYS A 29 -20.89 -8.97 -13.49
N VAL A 30 -20.72 -9.94 -14.39
CA VAL A 30 -20.02 -9.73 -15.66
C VAL A 30 -20.75 -8.69 -16.51
N GLU A 31 -22.08 -8.78 -16.57
CA GLU A 31 -22.90 -7.83 -17.34
C GLU A 31 -22.86 -6.43 -16.71
N ALA A 32 -22.93 -6.32 -15.39
CA ALA A 32 -22.76 -5.03 -14.70
C ALA A 32 -21.39 -4.39 -15.01
N LEU A 33 -20.32 -5.17 -15.02
CA LEU A 33 -18.98 -4.70 -15.39
C LEU A 33 -18.90 -4.29 -16.88
N ARG A 34 -19.58 -5.01 -17.78
CA ARG A 34 -19.71 -4.60 -19.19
C ARG A 34 -20.43 -3.27 -19.34
N GLN A 35 -21.52 -3.08 -18.61
CA GLN A 35 -22.25 -1.81 -18.59
C GLN A 35 -21.39 -0.67 -18.05
N ALA A 36 -20.58 -0.92 -17.01
CA ALA A 36 -19.66 0.07 -16.47
C ALA A 36 -18.59 0.53 -17.49
N LEU A 37 -18.20 -0.32 -18.44
CA LEU A 37 -17.24 0.00 -19.52
C LEU A 37 -17.86 0.87 -20.63
N ASN A 38 -19.18 0.93 -20.75
CA ASN A 38 -19.86 1.64 -21.83
C ASN A 38 -19.49 3.13 -21.86
N GLY A 39 -19.13 3.60 -23.06
CA GLY A 39 -18.71 4.98 -23.31
C GLY A 39 -17.27 5.29 -22.89
N LEU A 40 -16.57 4.37 -22.22
CA LEU A 40 -15.18 4.56 -21.76
C LEU A 40 -14.22 3.61 -22.48
N PHE A 41 -14.65 2.39 -22.77
CA PHE A 41 -13.79 1.33 -23.27
C PHE A 41 -14.52 0.44 -24.28
N ALA A 42 -13.96 0.32 -25.49
CA ALA A 42 -14.45 -0.60 -26.51
C ALA A 42 -13.93 -2.01 -26.24
N VAL A 43 -14.81 -2.89 -25.73
CA VAL A 43 -14.49 -4.29 -25.44
C VAL A 43 -14.44 -5.11 -26.73
N VAL A 44 -13.30 -5.76 -26.97
CA VAL A 44 -13.10 -6.74 -28.05
C VAL A 44 -13.36 -8.16 -27.55
N ASP A 45 -12.87 -8.47 -26.35
CA ASP A 45 -12.96 -9.81 -25.76
C ASP A 45 -13.13 -9.73 -24.24
N THR A 46 -13.85 -10.71 -23.68
CA THR A 46 -14.06 -10.87 -22.24
C THR A 46 -13.67 -12.29 -21.85
N THR A 47 -12.68 -12.42 -20.97
CA THR A 47 -12.29 -13.70 -20.39
C THR A 47 -12.66 -13.72 -18.91
N LEU A 48 -13.34 -14.75 -18.46
CA LEU A 48 -13.66 -14.98 -17.05
C LEU A 48 -12.54 -15.76 -16.37
N ASP A 49 -12.44 -15.62 -15.05
CA ASP A 49 -11.55 -16.37 -14.17
C ASP A 49 -10.06 -16.31 -14.58
N PHE A 50 -9.64 -15.17 -15.15
CA PHE A 50 -8.26 -14.92 -15.56
C PHE A 50 -7.73 -13.60 -14.96
N PRO A 51 -6.53 -13.58 -14.33
CA PRO A 51 -5.56 -14.67 -14.20
C PRO A 51 -5.87 -15.66 -13.06
N HIS A 52 -6.83 -15.37 -12.20
CA HIS A 52 -7.26 -16.25 -11.11
C HIS A 52 -8.80 -16.32 -11.08
N PRO A 53 -9.40 -17.35 -10.44
CA PRO A 53 -10.83 -17.43 -10.20
C PRO A 53 -11.40 -16.12 -9.62
N GLY A 54 -12.57 -15.72 -10.10
CA GLY A 54 -13.25 -14.49 -9.70
C GLY A 54 -12.80 -13.21 -10.41
N HIS A 55 -11.72 -13.26 -11.22
CA HIS A 55 -11.28 -12.10 -12.02
C HIS A 55 -12.01 -12.02 -13.35
N VAL A 56 -12.24 -10.82 -13.86
CA VAL A 56 -12.76 -10.62 -15.23
C VAL A 56 -11.78 -9.81 -16.05
N ARG A 57 -11.32 -10.36 -17.16
CA ARG A 57 -10.40 -9.69 -18.09
C ARG A 57 -11.17 -9.15 -19.28
N PHE A 58 -11.12 -7.84 -19.48
CA PHE A 58 -11.60 -7.17 -20.68
C PHE A 58 -10.42 -6.74 -21.54
N ARG A 59 -10.40 -7.16 -22.81
CA ARG A 59 -9.40 -6.71 -23.79
C ARG A 59 -10.07 -5.75 -24.75
N GLY A 60 -9.40 -4.65 -25.06
CA GLY A 60 -10.01 -3.61 -25.89
C GLY A 60 -9.18 -2.34 -25.99
N MET A 61 -9.85 -1.22 -26.23
CA MET A 61 -9.23 0.09 -26.40
C MET A 61 -10.04 1.15 -25.65
N PHE A 62 -9.35 2.11 -25.02
CA PHE A 62 -10.03 3.27 -24.43
C PHE A 62 -10.56 4.18 -25.54
N LEU A 63 -11.76 4.72 -25.32
CA LEU A 63 -12.43 5.64 -26.25
C LEU A 63 -12.01 7.10 -26.02
N CYS A 64 -11.35 7.39 -24.90
CA CYS A 64 -10.84 8.71 -24.54
C CYS A 64 -9.43 8.62 -23.97
N ASP A 65 -8.86 9.76 -23.55
CA ASP A 65 -7.59 9.78 -22.84
C ASP A 65 -7.60 8.77 -21.68
N THR A 66 -6.58 7.90 -21.65
CA THR A 66 -6.57 6.74 -20.73
C THR A 66 -6.57 7.18 -19.28
N ALA A 67 -5.93 8.30 -18.93
CA ALA A 67 -5.89 8.78 -17.56
C ALA A 67 -7.28 9.27 -17.12
N VAL A 68 -8.01 9.96 -18.00
CA VAL A 68 -9.36 10.48 -17.71
C VAL A 68 -10.39 9.35 -17.64
N CYS A 69 -10.42 8.47 -18.65
CA CYS A 69 -11.37 7.37 -18.71
C CYS A 69 -11.16 6.35 -17.57
N PHE A 70 -9.92 6.16 -17.10
CA PHE A 70 -9.64 5.17 -16.06
C PHE A 70 -10.17 5.57 -14.68
N ASP A 71 -10.11 6.86 -14.32
CA ASP A 71 -10.61 7.33 -13.03
C ASP A 71 -12.14 7.13 -12.92
N GLU A 72 -12.87 7.44 -14.00
CA GLU A 72 -14.31 7.18 -14.10
C GLU A 72 -14.62 5.67 -14.12
N LEU A 73 -13.87 4.89 -14.90
CA LEU A 73 -14.02 3.43 -14.97
C LEU A 73 -13.87 2.78 -13.60
N ARG A 74 -12.88 3.24 -12.83
CA ARG A 74 -12.62 2.76 -11.47
C ARG A 74 -13.80 3.03 -10.56
N ALA A 75 -14.33 4.25 -10.57
CA ALA A 75 -15.50 4.61 -9.75
C ALA A 75 -16.69 3.69 -10.04
N ARG A 76 -16.94 3.36 -11.32
CA ARG A 76 -18.02 2.45 -11.72
C ARG A 76 -17.76 1.00 -11.32
N PHE A 77 -16.53 0.52 -11.44
CA PHE A 77 -16.18 -0.86 -11.06
C PHE A 77 -16.26 -1.06 -9.54
N GLU A 78 -15.83 -0.07 -8.76
CA GLU A 78 -15.87 -0.14 -7.29
C GLU A 78 -17.32 -0.24 -6.76
N GLN A 79 -18.30 0.37 -7.44
CA GLN A 79 -19.74 0.21 -7.12
C GLN A 79 -20.24 -1.24 -7.26
N HIS A 80 -19.57 -2.04 -8.10
CA HIS A 80 -19.93 -3.44 -8.34
C HIS A 80 -19.05 -4.43 -7.57
N GLY A 81 -18.19 -3.94 -6.67
CA GLY A 81 -17.32 -4.81 -5.87
C GLY A 81 -15.99 -5.16 -6.54
N PHE A 82 -15.58 -4.44 -7.60
CA PHE A 82 -14.36 -4.72 -8.33
C PHE A 82 -13.39 -3.54 -8.38
N THR A 83 -12.08 -3.82 -8.39
CA THR A 83 -11.05 -2.82 -8.69
C THR A 83 -10.45 -3.12 -10.07
N PRO A 84 -10.46 -2.18 -11.04
CA PRO A 84 -9.84 -2.39 -12.33
C PRO A 84 -8.32 -2.17 -12.26
N LEU A 85 -7.56 -3.13 -12.80
CA LEU A 85 -6.13 -3.00 -13.07
C LEU A 85 -5.89 -2.87 -14.56
N LEU A 86 -5.03 -1.92 -14.95
CA LEU A 86 -4.56 -1.81 -16.32
C LEU A 86 -3.30 -2.64 -16.52
N ARG A 87 -3.32 -3.47 -17.56
CA ARG A 87 -2.14 -4.15 -18.08
C ARG A 87 -1.94 -3.72 -19.52
N HIS A 88 -0.80 -3.11 -19.81
CA HIS A 88 -0.42 -2.83 -21.19
C HIS A 88 -0.23 -4.14 -21.94
N SER A 89 -0.87 -4.26 -23.11
CA SER A 89 -0.64 -5.38 -24.02
C SER A 89 0.66 -5.14 -24.77
N GLN A 90 1.34 -6.21 -25.18
CA GLN A 90 2.49 -6.11 -26.10
C GLN A 90 2.07 -5.72 -27.52
N VAL A 91 0.77 -5.83 -27.83
CA VAL A 91 0.21 -5.38 -29.10
C VAL A 91 -0.10 -3.88 -29.03
N PRO A 92 0.37 -3.06 -30.00
CA PRO A 92 0.08 -1.64 -30.05
C PRO A 92 -1.42 -1.34 -29.96
N ASN A 93 -1.77 -0.30 -29.20
CA ASN A 93 -3.12 0.22 -29.04
C ASN A 93 -4.16 -0.73 -28.39
N ARG A 94 -3.75 -1.92 -27.88
CA ARG A 94 -4.63 -2.78 -27.09
C ARG A 94 -4.32 -2.66 -25.61
N THR A 95 -5.33 -2.37 -24.80
CA THR A 95 -5.23 -2.34 -23.34
C THR A 95 -6.01 -3.51 -22.77
N THR A 96 -5.48 -4.10 -21.70
CA THR A 96 -6.19 -5.13 -20.94
C THR A 96 -6.60 -4.55 -19.59
N VAL A 97 -7.90 -4.57 -19.30
CA VAL A 97 -8.47 -4.24 -18.00
C VAL A 97 -8.75 -5.55 -17.27
N ILE A 98 -8.19 -5.72 -16.07
CA ILE A 98 -8.47 -6.87 -15.21
C ILE A 98 -9.29 -6.37 -14.03
N ALA A 99 -10.56 -6.77 -13.96
CA ALA A 99 -11.43 -6.53 -12.81
C ALA A 99 -11.07 -7.54 -11.71
N MET A 100 -10.50 -7.04 -10.62
CA MET A 100 -10.26 -7.86 -9.43
C MET A 100 -11.51 -7.82 -8.53
N PRO A 101 -11.99 -8.94 -8.00
CA PRO A 101 -13.19 -9.04 -7.14
C PRO A 101 -12.91 -8.57 -5.69
N VAL A 102 -12.14 -7.51 -5.55
CA VAL A 102 -11.79 -6.88 -4.27
C VAL A 102 -11.90 -5.38 -4.48
N VAL A 103 -12.74 -4.72 -3.69
CA VAL A 103 -12.67 -3.26 -3.51
C VAL A 103 -11.70 -3.01 -2.38
N PHE A 104 -10.61 -2.32 -2.65
CA PHE A 104 -9.75 -1.83 -1.58
C PHE A 104 -10.48 -0.71 -0.87
N ASP A 105 -11.27 -1.04 0.15
CA ASP A 105 -11.77 -0.06 1.11
C ASP A 105 -10.76 0.04 2.23
N PRO A 106 -9.90 1.08 2.26
CA PRO A 106 -8.86 1.12 3.25
C PRO A 106 -9.49 1.28 4.63
N PRO A 107 -9.19 0.41 5.61
CA PRO A 107 -9.64 0.64 6.96
C PRO A 107 -9.24 2.07 7.38
N ARG A 108 -10.17 2.78 8.01
CA ARG A 108 -9.92 4.11 8.55
C ARG A 108 -8.73 4.00 9.50
N SER A 109 -7.66 4.73 9.18
CA SER A 109 -6.49 4.78 10.06
C SER A 109 -6.88 5.60 11.26
N ASN A 110 -6.87 5.00 12.45
CA ASN A 110 -7.17 5.71 13.68
C ASN A 110 -5.99 6.64 14.02
N PRO A 111 -6.14 7.98 13.92
CA PRO A 111 -5.04 8.91 14.16
C PRO A 111 -4.48 8.82 15.58
N TRP A 112 -5.29 8.36 16.54
CA TRP A 112 -4.83 8.10 17.91
C TRP A 112 -3.71 7.07 17.99
N VAL A 113 -3.73 6.04 17.14
CA VAL A 113 -2.66 5.03 17.13
C VAL A 113 -1.34 5.66 16.71
N ASN A 114 -1.35 6.51 15.69
CA ASN A 114 -0.16 7.22 15.23
C ASN A 114 0.38 8.17 16.32
N LEU A 115 -0.52 8.88 16.99
CA LEU A 115 -0.16 9.79 18.06
C LEU A 115 0.47 9.05 19.25
N VAL A 116 -0.16 7.97 19.73
CA VAL A 116 0.38 7.15 20.83
C VAL A 116 1.75 6.59 20.46
N LEU A 117 1.89 6.02 19.26
CA LEU A 117 3.17 5.49 18.78
C LEU A 117 4.26 6.55 18.63
N PHE A 118 3.90 7.75 18.15
CA PHE A 118 4.82 8.87 18.08
C PHE A 118 5.28 9.30 19.48
N LEU A 119 4.35 9.46 20.43
CA LEU A 119 4.68 9.83 21.81
C LEU A 119 5.57 8.77 22.49
N LEU A 120 5.28 7.48 22.31
CA LEU A 120 6.14 6.41 22.81
C LEU A 120 7.53 6.45 22.18
N THR A 121 7.62 6.76 20.88
CA THR A 121 8.91 6.89 20.19
C THR A 121 9.70 8.09 20.70
N VAL A 122 9.03 9.22 20.95
CA VAL A 122 9.64 10.41 21.59
C VAL A 122 10.20 10.03 22.96
N LEU A 123 9.41 9.39 23.83
CA LEU A 123 9.86 8.98 25.17
C LEU A 123 11.03 7.99 25.10
N SER A 124 10.96 7.03 24.17
CA SER A 124 11.98 6.00 23.97
C SER A 124 13.31 6.58 23.46
N THR A 125 13.26 7.48 22.47
CA THR A 125 14.45 8.16 21.93
C THR A 125 15.01 9.20 22.91
N LEU A 126 14.16 9.89 23.68
CA LEU A 126 14.59 10.77 24.77
C LEU A 126 15.31 10.00 25.88
N PHE A 127 14.77 8.84 26.26
CA PHE A 127 15.39 7.96 27.25
C PHE A 127 16.79 7.54 26.81
N ILE A 128 16.93 7.01 25.59
CA ILE A 128 18.23 6.62 25.03
C ILE A 128 19.17 7.82 24.91
N GLY A 129 18.70 8.96 24.42
CA GLY A 129 19.49 10.19 24.36
C GLY A 129 20.02 10.63 25.72
N ALA A 130 19.19 10.51 26.77
CA ALA A 130 19.60 10.83 28.12
C ALA A 130 20.65 9.85 28.66
N THR A 131 20.60 8.56 28.29
CA THR A 131 21.65 7.59 28.67
C THR A 131 23.02 7.92 28.07
N TYR A 132 23.06 8.58 26.92
CA TYR A 132 24.31 9.03 26.31
C TYR A 132 24.87 10.31 26.92
N GLU A 133 23.99 11.21 27.36
CA GLU A 133 24.40 12.52 27.88
C GLU A 133 24.66 12.51 29.40
N VAL A 134 23.88 11.74 30.17
CA VAL A 134 23.93 11.72 31.63
C VAL A 134 24.94 10.68 32.10
N GLN A 135 26.18 11.12 32.37
CA GLN A 135 27.27 10.24 32.82
C GLN A 135 27.26 9.93 34.33
N ASN A 136 26.57 10.75 35.14
CA ASN A 136 26.59 10.66 36.62
C ASN A 136 25.24 10.22 37.22
N ALA A 137 24.42 9.47 36.47
CA ALA A 137 23.18 8.92 37.01
C ALA A 137 23.50 7.63 37.80
N GLU A 138 23.45 7.71 39.12
CA GLU A 138 23.66 6.56 40.01
C GLU A 138 22.43 5.65 40.07
N THR A 139 21.23 6.22 39.92
CA THR A 139 19.95 5.49 39.95
C THR A 139 19.13 5.74 38.69
N PHE A 140 18.24 4.79 38.35
CA PHE A 140 17.25 4.96 37.29
C PHE A 140 16.35 6.20 37.47
N ASN A 141 15.99 6.54 38.71
CA ASN A 141 15.20 7.74 39.01
C ASN A 141 15.97 9.03 38.67
N ASP A 142 17.28 9.06 38.91
CA ASP A 142 18.13 10.23 38.60
C ASP A 142 18.24 10.45 37.09
N LEU A 143 18.25 9.36 36.32
CA LEU A 143 18.18 9.37 34.87
C LEU A 143 16.81 9.89 34.38
N LEU A 144 15.71 9.40 34.96
CA LEU A 144 14.35 9.84 34.59
C LEU A 144 14.12 11.33 34.85
N LEU A 145 14.64 11.87 35.95
CA LEU A 145 14.57 13.31 36.25
C LEU A 145 15.36 14.15 35.23
N GLN A 146 16.35 13.55 34.58
CA GLN A 146 17.20 14.18 33.57
C GLN A 146 16.87 13.75 32.13
N ILE A 147 15.76 13.04 31.91
CA ILE A 147 15.37 12.51 30.60
C ILE A 147 15.30 13.59 29.51
N TRP A 148 14.97 14.83 29.90
CA TRP A 148 14.92 15.99 29.02
C TRP A 148 16.26 16.30 28.35
N ARG A 149 17.40 15.90 28.93
CA ARG A 149 18.74 16.11 28.34
C ARG A 149 18.94 15.33 27.04
N GLY A 150 18.16 14.27 26.81
CA GLY A 150 18.17 13.52 25.56
C GLY A 150 17.52 14.24 24.36
N TRP A 151 17.01 15.47 24.53
CA TRP A 151 16.27 16.17 23.48
C TRP A 151 17.04 16.40 22.17
N PRO A 152 18.36 16.71 22.14
CA PRO A 152 19.06 16.93 20.86
C PRO A 152 19.12 15.64 20.04
N PHE A 153 19.35 14.52 20.72
CA PHE A 153 19.38 13.18 20.12
C PHE A 153 18.00 12.78 19.58
N SER A 154 16.97 12.87 20.43
CA SER A 154 15.59 12.53 20.06
C SER A 154 15.11 13.37 18.89
N LEU A 155 15.33 14.68 18.93
CA LEU A 155 14.95 15.60 17.86
C LEU A 155 15.64 15.24 16.53
N SER A 156 16.93 14.94 16.56
CA SER A 156 17.69 14.59 15.35
C SER A 156 17.14 13.31 14.69
N ILE A 157 16.92 12.26 15.47
CA ILE A 157 16.39 10.99 14.97
C ILE A 157 14.96 11.15 14.45
N LEU A 158 14.09 11.82 15.20
CA LEU A 158 12.70 12.07 14.80
C LEU A 158 12.62 12.93 13.55
N LEU A 159 13.52 13.90 13.38
CA LEU A 159 13.54 14.75 12.20
C LEU A 159 13.99 13.98 10.96
N ILE A 160 15.02 13.14 11.05
CA ILE A 160 15.48 12.32 9.93
C ILE A 160 14.40 11.32 9.52
N LEU A 161 13.88 10.53 10.46
CA LEU A 161 12.83 9.54 10.20
C LEU A 161 11.53 10.21 9.72
N GLY A 162 11.17 11.32 10.37
CA GLY A 162 9.99 12.09 10.03
C GLY A 162 10.09 12.67 8.62
N ALA A 163 11.20 13.32 8.27
CA ALA A 163 11.42 13.86 6.94
C ALA A 163 11.38 12.74 5.88
N HIS A 164 12.03 11.60 6.16
CA HIS A 164 12.05 10.44 5.26
C HIS A 164 10.65 9.94 4.94
N GLU A 165 9.86 9.63 5.97
CA GLU A 165 8.49 9.12 5.80
C GLU A 165 7.53 10.18 5.27
N LEU A 166 7.74 11.46 5.60
CA LEU A 166 6.95 12.56 5.06
C LEU A 166 7.22 12.78 3.57
N GLY A 167 8.45 12.56 3.10
CA GLY A 167 8.79 12.57 1.68
C GLY A 167 7.98 11.53 0.91
N HIS A 168 7.99 10.28 1.38
CA HIS A 168 7.14 9.22 0.85
C HIS A 168 5.64 9.55 0.92
N TYR A 169 5.17 10.13 2.04
CA TYR A 169 3.77 10.53 2.24
C TYR A 169 3.34 11.58 1.22
N PHE A 170 4.11 12.65 1.04
CA PHE A 170 3.77 13.73 0.12
C PHE A 170 3.79 13.24 -1.34
N ALA A 171 4.76 12.41 -1.72
CA ALA A 171 4.78 11.79 -3.05
C ALA A 171 3.54 10.91 -3.28
N ALA A 172 3.16 10.08 -2.31
CA ALA A 172 1.95 9.26 -2.43
C ALA A 172 0.68 10.12 -2.56
N ARG A 173 0.57 11.20 -1.79
CA ARG A 173 -0.55 12.16 -1.88
C ARG A 173 -0.57 12.90 -3.21
N TYR A 174 0.58 13.29 -3.74
CA TYR A 174 0.72 13.91 -5.07
C TYR A 174 0.18 12.99 -6.17
N HIS A 175 0.52 11.69 -6.11
CA HIS A 175 0.00 10.68 -7.05
C HIS A 175 -1.43 10.20 -6.74
N LYS A 176 -2.15 10.86 -5.82
CA LYS A 176 -3.52 10.50 -5.39
C LYS A 176 -3.62 9.05 -4.89
N VAL A 177 -2.54 8.52 -4.33
CA VAL A 177 -2.52 7.19 -3.70
C VAL A 177 -2.95 7.36 -2.23
N PRO A 178 -3.97 6.63 -1.77
CA PRO A 178 -4.35 6.68 -0.37
C PRO A 178 -3.23 6.08 0.49
N VAL A 179 -2.89 6.76 1.57
CA VAL A 179 -1.75 6.42 2.44
C VAL A 179 -2.06 6.79 3.90
N THR A 180 -1.43 6.11 4.85
CA THR A 180 -1.51 6.46 6.28
C THR A 180 -0.58 7.63 6.63
N LEU A 181 -0.78 8.24 7.80
CA LEU A 181 0.29 8.99 8.44
C LEU A 181 1.43 8.03 8.87
N PRO A 182 2.64 8.55 9.13
CA PRO A 182 3.75 7.73 9.59
C PRO A 182 3.46 7.01 10.91
N TYR A 183 3.76 5.71 10.96
CA TYR A 183 3.80 4.91 12.17
C TYR A 183 5.23 4.88 12.68
N PHE A 184 5.50 5.53 13.81
CA PHE A 184 6.80 5.46 14.48
C PHE A 184 6.85 4.22 15.38
N ILE A 185 7.94 3.45 15.34
CA ILE A 185 8.06 2.21 16.11
C ILE A 185 9.00 2.45 17.31
N PRO A 186 8.47 2.57 18.54
CA PRO A 186 9.30 2.76 19.73
C PRO A 186 10.04 1.47 20.06
N MET A 187 11.33 1.58 20.38
CA MET A 187 12.10 0.45 20.91
C MET A 187 13.19 0.95 21.86
N PRO A 188 12.90 1.10 23.17
CA PRO A 188 13.82 1.72 24.14
C PRO A 188 15.01 0.85 24.52
N PHE A 189 15.13 -0.33 23.90
CA PHE A 189 16.22 -1.27 24.11
C PHE A 189 17.24 -1.25 22.95
N THR A 190 17.01 -0.45 21.90
CA THR A 190 17.99 -0.24 20.82
C THR A 190 18.90 0.94 21.12
N ILE A 191 20.03 0.98 20.42
CA ILE A 191 21.00 2.09 20.42
C ILE A 191 20.35 3.42 20.00
N ILE A 192 19.25 3.37 19.24
CA ILE A 192 18.63 4.56 18.68
C ILE A 192 17.34 4.94 19.43
N GLY A 193 16.77 4.02 20.22
CA GLY A 193 15.47 4.21 20.89
C GLY A 193 14.26 4.02 19.96
N THR A 194 14.46 3.51 18.75
CA THR A 194 13.40 3.25 17.77
C THR A 194 13.84 2.18 16.76
N MET A 195 12.87 1.53 16.10
CA MET A 195 13.12 0.71 14.91
C MET A 195 12.92 1.49 13.60
N GLY A 196 12.61 2.78 13.69
CA GLY A 196 12.28 3.62 12.54
C GLY A 196 10.80 4.01 12.50
N ALA A 197 10.40 4.50 11.33
CA ALA A 197 9.01 4.81 11.03
C ALA A 197 8.65 4.23 9.65
N PHE A 198 7.36 4.08 9.36
CA PHE A 198 6.90 3.69 8.03
C PHE A 198 5.52 4.25 7.73
N ILE A 199 5.24 4.50 6.45
CA ILE A 199 3.88 4.71 5.94
C ILE A 199 3.31 3.44 5.31
N ARG A 200 1.99 3.27 5.42
CA ARG A 200 1.27 2.16 4.78
C ARG A 200 0.45 2.67 3.60
N LEU A 201 0.77 2.18 2.41
CA LEU A 201 -0.09 2.38 1.24
C LEU A 201 -1.40 1.60 1.42
N LYS A 202 -2.50 2.26 1.12
CA LYS A 202 -3.86 1.76 1.37
C LYS A 202 -4.52 1.16 0.14
N ALA A 203 -3.95 1.41 -1.04
CA ALA A 203 -4.37 0.83 -2.30
C ALA A 203 -3.15 0.63 -3.21
N PRO A 204 -3.24 -0.26 -4.22
CA PRO A 204 -2.18 -0.43 -5.20
C PRO A 204 -1.87 0.86 -5.96
N VAL A 205 -0.58 1.08 -6.25
CA VAL A 205 -0.12 2.20 -7.06
C VAL A 205 -0.45 1.94 -8.54
N LYS A 206 -1.11 2.90 -9.20
CA LYS A 206 -1.68 2.73 -10.56
C LYS A 206 -0.64 2.47 -11.64
N ASN A 207 0.58 2.98 -11.50
CA ASN A 207 1.62 2.86 -12.53
C ASN A 207 3.03 2.78 -11.92
N ARG A 208 3.97 2.22 -12.69
CA ARG A 208 5.37 2.02 -12.24
C ARG A 208 6.13 3.32 -11.99
N ARG A 209 5.79 4.40 -12.71
CA ARG A 209 6.41 5.71 -12.53
C ARG A 209 6.10 6.28 -11.14
N ALA A 210 4.82 6.33 -10.77
CA ALA A 210 4.38 6.74 -9.45
C ALA A 210 4.97 5.85 -8.35
N LEU A 211 5.13 4.54 -8.58
CA LEU A 211 5.79 3.66 -7.61
C LEU A 211 7.27 4.03 -7.43
N MET A 212 7.95 4.35 -8.52
CA MET A 212 9.35 4.78 -8.50
C MET A 212 9.51 6.17 -7.85
N ASP A 213 8.64 7.11 -8.18
CA ASP A 213 8.62 8.47 -7.61
C ASP A 213 8.37 8.42 -6.10
N ILE A 214 7.39 7.61 -5.65
CA ILE A 214 7.12 7.40 -4.22
C ILE A 214 8.34 6.79 -3.54
N GLY A 215 8.95 5.75 -4.12
CA GLY A 215 10.12 5.09 -3.56
C GLY A 215 11.36 5.97 -3.49
N ALA A 216 11.51 6.92 -4.42
CA ALA A 216 12.65 7.83 -4.48
C ALA A 216 12.46 9.12 -3.64
N ALA A 217 11.28 9.34 -3.05
CA ALA A 217 10.96 10.60 -2.36
C ALA A 217 11.35 10.66 -0.87
N GLY A 218 11.66 9.54 -0.24
CA GLY A 218 12.06 9.48 1.17
C GLY A 218 13.54 9.82 1.46
N PRO A 219 14.52 9.48 0.60
CA PRO A 219 15.92 9.82 0.82
C PRO A 219 16.22 11.33 0.89
#